data_AF-A0A1H6C6B8-F1
#
_entry.id   AF-A0A1H6C6B8-F1
#
_cell.length_a   1.000
_cell.length_b   1.000
_cell.length_c   1.000
_cell.angle_alpha   90.00
_cell.angle_beta   90.00
_cell.angle_gamma   90.00
#
_symmetry.space_group_name_H-M   'P 1'
#
loop_
_entity.id
_entity.type
_entity.pdbx_description
1 polymer ?
#
loop_
_entity_poly.entity_id
_entity_poly.type
_entity_poly.pdbx_seq_one_letter_code
_entity_poly.pdbx_strand_id
1 'polypeptide(L)'
;VDGGEAAVVDPLRAFTDRYLDDAAELDAELTYAFDTHIHADHISGVRNLDAEGVEGVIPAAAVDRGVTYADELTTAEDGDTFSVGDATVETVATPGHTTGMTSYLLDESLLATGDGLFVESVARPDLEEGDEGAPDAARMLYESLQERVLSLPEETLVGGAHFSDAAETAEDGTYTAPIGELKADMDALTMEEEEFVELILSDMPPRPANYEEIIATNLGQNAVDDEEAFTLELGPNNCAASQESLAGD
;
A
#
# COMPACT_ATOMS: atom_id res chain seq x y z
N VAL A 1 -2.96 -15.23 8.31
CA VAL A 1 -2.59 -16.56 8.84
C VAL A 1 -3.56 -17.57 8.30
N ASP A 2 -3.06 -18.60 7.64
CA ASP A 2 -3.84 -19.73 7.16
C ASP A 2 -2.98 -21.00 7.16
N GLY A 3 -3.57 -22.16 7.46
CA GLY A 3 -2.86 -23.44 7.39
C GLY A 3 -1.62 -23.63 8.29
N GLY A 4 -1.36 -22.73 9.25
CA GLY A 4 -0.11 -22.70 10.04
C GLY A 4 1.00 -21.86 9.42
N GLU A 5 0.69 -21.10 8.38
CA GLU A 5 1.57 -20.11 7.75
C GLU A 5 0.95 -18.71 7.86
N ALA A 6 1.80 -17.69 7.78
CA ALA A 6 1.42 -16.30 7.91
C ALA A 6 2.15 -15.46 6.87
N ALA A 7 1.52 -14.37 6.46
CA ALA A 7 2.14 -13.32 5.68
C ALA A 7 1.84 -11.97 6.32
N VAL A 8 2.74 -11.01 6.12
CA VAL A 8 2.56 -9.61 6.47
C VAL A 8 2.67 -8.76 5.21
N VAL A 9 1.83 -7.74 5.09
CA VAL A 9 1.85 -6.74 4.02
C VAL A 9 2.26 -5.40 4.64
N ASP A 10 3.17 -4.69 3.99
CA ASP A 10 3.76 -3.43 4.40
C ASP A 10 4.32 -3.45 5.83
N PRO A 11 5.26 -4.38 6.15
CA PRO A 11 5.81 -4.48 7.50
C PRO A 11 6.62 -3.22 7.86
N LEU A 12 6.42 -2.70 9.05
CA LEU A 12 7.23 -1.60 9.60
C LEU A 12 8.56 -2.13 10.15
N ARG A 13 9.68 -1.47 9.84
CA ARG A 13 11.01 -1.85 10.37
C ARG A 13 11.03 -1.92 11.89
N ALA A 14 10.36 -1.00 12.57
CA ALA A 14 10.34 -0.94 14.04
C ALA A 14 9.63 -2.13 14.71
N PHE A 15 8.86 -2.93 13.95
CA PHE A 15 7.98 -3.97 14.49
C PHE A 15 8.29 -5.38 13.95
N THR A 16 9.43 -5.60 13.31
CA THR A 16 9.79 -6.92 12.74
C THR A 16 9.74 -8.04 13.77
N ASP A 17 10.30 -7.82 14.97
CA ASP A 17 10.25 -8.79 16.06
C ASP A 17 8.80 -9.09 16.49
N ARG A 18 7.93 -8.06 16.48
CA ARG A 18 6.52 -8.23 16.85
C ARG A 18 5.78 -9.08 15.82
N TYR A 19 6.01 -8.90 14.52
CA TYR A 19 5.36 -9.73 13.50
C TYR A 19 5.74 -11.21 13.62
N LEU A 20 7.01 -11.50 13.93
CA LEU A 20 7.49 -12.87 14.18
C LEU A 20 6.85 -13.46 15.44
N ASP A 21 6.79 -12.69 16.53
CA ASP A 21 6.13 -13.10 17.77
C ASP A 21 4.62 -13.33 17.56
N ASP A 22 3.94 -12.46 16.82
CA ASP A 22 2.51 -12.56 16.49
C ASP A 22 2.20 -13.85 15.72
N ALA A 23 3.00 -14.18 14.69
CA ALA A 23 2.84 -15.42 13.96
C ALA A 23 3.01 -16.64 14.88
N ALA A 24 4.03 -16.64 15.74
CA ALA A 24 4.27 -17.71 16.70
C ALA A 24 3.15 -17.84 17.75
N GLU A 25 2.59 -16.73 18.24
CA GLU A 25 1.44 -16.69 19.16
C GLU A 25 0.17 -17.28 18.52
N LEU A 26 0.07 -17.23 17.18
CA LEU A 26 -1.01 -17.81 16.39
C LEU A 26 -0.72 -19.24 15.91
N ASP A 27 0.30 -19.90 16.45
CA ASP A 27 0.77 -21.23 16.05
C ASP A 27 1.10 -21.30 14.54
N ALA A 28 1.66 -20.23 13.98
CA ALA A 28 2.01 -20.09 12.57
C ALA A 28 3.48 -19.67 12.32
N GLU A 29 4.00 -19.99 11.15
CA GLU A 29 5.29 -19.51 10.65
C GLU A 29 5.08 -18.31 9.72
N LEU A 30 5.79 -17.21 9.93
CA LEU A 30 5.77 -16.08 9.01
C LEU A 30 6.60 -16.43 7.77
N THR A 31 5.93 -16.73 6.66
CA THR A 31 6.55 -17.21 5.42
C THR A 31 6.81 -16.09 4.43
N TYR A 32 5.95 -15.06 4.39
CA TYR A 32 6.09 -13.94 3.46
C TYR A 32 5.99 -12.57 4.11
N ALA A 33 6.78 -11.64 3.59
CA ALA A 33 6.68 -10.22 3.85
C ALA A 33 6.57 -9.48 2.52
N PHE A 34 5.44 -8.82 2.27
CA PHE A 34 5.16 -8.13 1.01
C PHE A 34 5.23 -6.62 1.21
N ASP A 35 5.90 -5.89 0.32
CA ASP A 35 5.69 -4.45 0.17
C ASP A 35 4.76 -4.19 -1.03
N THR A 36 3.78 -3.31 -0.86
CA THR A 36 2.90 -2.85 -1.94
C THR A 36 3.58 -1.83 -2.85
N HIS A 37 4.51 -1.04 -2.30
CA HIS A 37 5.26 -0.03 -3.02
C HIS A 37 6.52 0.41 -2.23
N ILE A 38 7.33 1.28 -2.82
CA ILE A 38 8.41 1.96 -2.07
C ILE A 38 7.78 3.09 -1.27
N HIS A 39 7.62 2.86 0.04
CA HIS A 39 7.00 3.76 1.00
C HIS A 39 7.75 5.08 1.15
N ALA A 40 7.00 6.14 1.43
CA ALA A 40 7.50 7.51 1.54
C ALA A 40 7.35 8.12 2.95
N ASP A 41 6.75 7.36 3.85
CA ASP A 41 6.30 7.81 5.17
C ASP A 41 6.90 6.95 6.31
N HIS A 42 7.29 5.70 6.03
CA HIS A 42 7.96 4.82 6.97
C HIS A 42 9.09 4.00 6.34
N ILE A 43 9.99 3.44 7.16
CA ILE A 43 11.01 2.51 6.70
C ILE A 43 10.45 1.09 6.67
N SER A 44 10.45 0.47 5.50
CA SER A 44 10.00 -0.91 5.33
C SER A 44 10.88 -1.88 6.12
N GLY A 45 10.22 -2.83 6.77
CA GLY A 45 10.80 -3.97 7.45
C GLY A 45 10.98 -5.19 6.54
N VAL A 46 10.67 -5.13 5.25
CA VAL A 46 10.74 -6.29 4.35
C VAL A 46 12.13 -6.93 4.33
N ARG A 47 13.19 -6.11 4.24
CA ARG A 47 14.59 -6.58 4.27
C ARG A 47 15.01 -7.11 5.63
N ASN A 48 14.45 -6.55 6.70
CA ASN A 48 14.73 -6.99 8.06
C ASN A 48 14.13 -8.39 8.30
N LEU A 49 12.89 -8.61 7.84
CA LEU A 49 12.25 -9.92 7.91
C LEU A 49 12.93 -10.94 6.99
N ASP A 50 13.38 -10.51 5.80
CA ASP A 50 14.14 -11.36 4.88
C ASP A 50 15.44 -11.89 5.49
N ALA A 51 16.18 -11.01 6.19
CA ALA A 51 17.39 -11.40 6.93
C ALA A 51 17.13 -12.43 8.06
N GLU A 52 15.91 -12.51 8.57
CA GLU A 52 15.48 -13.49 9.58
C GLU A 52 14.90 -14.78 8.97
N GLY A 53 14.84 -14.87 7.63
CA GLY A 53 14.43 -16.08 6.89
C GLY A 53 12.98 -16.09 6.42
N VAL A 54 12.25 -14.98 6.53
CA VAL A 54 10.95 -14.77 5.88
C VAL A 54 11.20 -14.47 4.39
N GLU A 55 10.38 -14.94 3.45
CA GLU A 55 10.56 -14.54 2.05
C GLU A 55 10.08 -13.10 1.82
N GLY A 56 11.02 -12.17 1.61
CA GLY A 56 10.70 -10.79 1.28
C GLY A 56 10.31 -10.61 -0.19
N VAL A 57 9.19 -9.95 -0.44
CA VAL A 57 8.62 -9.76 -1.78
C VAL A 57 8.38 -8.27 -2.04
N ILE A 58 8.85 -7.78 -3.19
CA ILE A 58 8.64 -6.41 -3.65
C ILE A 58 8.04 -6.38 -5.07
N PRO A 59 7.37 -5.29 -5.49
CA PRO A 59 6.85 -5.19 -6.85
C PRO A 59 7.99 -5.16 -7.87
N ALA A 60 7.88 -5.97 -8.93
CA ALA A 60 8.87 -5.97 -10.01
C ALA A 60 8.96 -4.59 -10.69
N ALA A 61 7.83 -3.90 -10.83
CA ALA A 61 7.77 -2.55 -11.39
C ALA A 61 8.48 -1.49 -10.52
N ALA A 62 8.66 -1.74 -9.22
CA ALA A 62 9.40 -0.83 -8.35
C ALA A 62 10.93 -0.92 -8.55
N VAL A 63 11.44 -2.01 -9.14
CA VAL A 63 12.89 -2.22 -9.34
C VAL A 63 13.52 -1.10 -10.18
N ASP A 64 12.82 -0.67 -11.23
CA ASP A 64 13.28 0.39 -12.14
C ASP A 64 13.37 1.78 -11.47
N ARG A 65 12.82 1.94 -10.25
CA ARG A 65 13.00 3.14 -9.40
C ARG A 65 14.37 3.19 -8.71
N GLY A 66 15.23 2.21 -8.95
CA GLY A 66 16.60 2.17 -8.44
C GLY A 66 16.75 1.44 -7.11
N VAL A 67 15.96 0.37 -6.92
CA VAL A 67 16.08 -0.54 -5.77
C VAL A 67 17.42 -1.27 -5.85
N THR A 68 18.28 -1.02 -4.87
CA THR A 68 19.67 -1.51 -4.86
C THR A 68 19.82 -2.97 -4.45
N TYR A 69 18.77 -3.55 -3.88
CA TYR A 69 18.73 -4.90 -3.31
C TYR A 69 17.75 -5.82 -4.05
N ALA A 70 17.33 -5.45 -5.27
CA ALA A 70 16.34 -6.23 -6.03
C ALA A 70 16.78 -7.67 -6.33
N ASP A 71 18.09 -7.92 -6.45
CA ASP A 71 18.65 -9.27 -6.66
C ASP A 71 18.64 -10.14 -5.37
N GLU A 72 18.33 -9.55 -4.21
CA GLU A 72 18.33 -10.21 -2.90
C GLU A 72 16.93 -10.68 -2.47
N LEU A 73 15.87 -10.03 -2.98
CA LEU A 73 14.46 -10.33 -2.65
C LEU A 73 13.73 -10.98 -3.82
N THR A 74 12.57 -11.57 -3.54
CA THR A 74 11.64 -12.00 -4.58
C THR A 74 10.94 -10.78 -5.20
N THR A 75 10.88 -10.72 -6.53
CA THR A 75 10.14 -9.69 -7.26
C THR A 75 8.83 -10.25 -7.79
N ALA A 76 7.74 -9.51 -7.65
CA ALA A 76 6.41 -9.92 -8.08
C ALA A 76 5.93 -9.16 -9.33
N GLU A 77 5.57 -9.88 -10.39
CA GLU A 77 4.91 -9.35 -11.59
C GLU A 77 3.38 -9.45 -11.47
N ASP A 78 2.62 -8.67 -12.27
CA ASP A 78 1.15 -8.73 -12.30
C ASP A 78 0.63 -10.17 -12.56
N GLY A 79 -0.27 -10.64 -11.70
CA GLY A 79 -0.83 -12.00 -11.75
C GLY A 79 0.04 -13.12 -11.17
N ASP A 80 1.20 -12.82 -10.58
CA ASP A 80 1.94 -13.79 -9.78
C ASP A 80 1.13 -14.23 -8.55
N THR A 81 1.38 -15.46 -8.08
CA THR A 81 0.65 -16.05 -6.96
C THR A 81 1.60 -16.64 -5.93
N PHE A 82 1.27 -16.43 -4.66
CA PHE A 82 1.99 -16.93 -3.49
C PHE A 82 1.03 -17.75 -2.63
N SER A 83 1.50 -18.87 -2.09
CA SER A 83 0.68 -19.72 -1.21
C SER A 83 1.04 -19.46 0.25
N VAL A 84 0.05 -19.16 1.06
CA VAL A 84 0.18 -19.03 2.53
C VAL A 84 -0.78 -20.05 3.13
N GLY A 85 -0.26 -21.21 3.50
CA GLY A 85 -1.10 -22.36 3.85
C GLY A 85 -1.92 -22.82 2.65
N ASP A 86 -3.25 -22.84 2.80
CA ASP A 86 -4.20 -23.12 1.73
C ASP A 86 -4.67 -21.84 1.01
N ALA A 87 -4.41 -20.65 1.58
CA ALA A 87 -4.77 -19.37 0.98
C ALA A 87 -3.84 -18.98 -0.17
N THR A 88 -4.41 -18.33 -1.20
CA THR A 88 -3.65 -17.76 -2.31
C THR A 88 -3.59 -16.24 -2.19
N VAL A 89 -2.40 -15.68 -2.38
CA VAL A 89 -2.17 -14.24 -2.51
C VAL A 89 -1.79 -13.96 -3.96
N GLU A 90 -2.66 -13.28 -4.70
CA GLU A 90 -2.41 -12.86 -6.09
C GLU A 90 -1.99 -11.40 -6.13
N THR A 91 -0.96 -11.08 -6.93
CA THR A 91 -0.53 -9.70 -7.16
C THR A 91 -1.35 -9.03 -8.24
N VAL A 92 -1.79 -7.81 -8.00
CA VAL A 92 -2.55 -7.00 -8.95
C VAL A 92 -1.85 -5.66 -9.12
N ALA A 93 -1.27 -5.41 -10.30
CA ALA A 93 -0.62 -4.14 -10.58
C ALA A 93 -1.65 -2.99 -10.57
N THR A 94 -1.40 -1.99 -9.73
CA THR A 94 -2.31 -0.86 -9.47
C THR A 94 -1.55 0.47 -9.44
N PRO A 95 -0.76 0.81 -10.49
CA PRO A 95 0.02 2.04 -10.53
C PRO A 95 -0.85 3.28 -10.37
N GLY A 96 -0.31 4.31 -9.72
CA GLY A 96 -1.05 5.55 -9.48
C GLY A 96 -0.38 6.38 -8.39
N HIS A 97 -0.41 5.88 -7.16
CA HIS A 97 0.34 6.49 -6.05
C HIS A 97 1.85 6.43 -6.27
N THR A 98 2.32 5.27 -6.73
CA THR A 98 3.64 5.10 -7.33
C THR A 98 3.50 4.33 -8.63
N THR A 99 4.50 4.44 -9.51
CA THR A 99 4.58 3.68 -10.76
C THR A 99 4.72 2.17 -10.52
N GLY A 100 5.27 1.77 -9.36
CA GLY A 100 5.47 0.38 -8.96
C GLY A 100 4.38 -0.20 -8.05
N MET A 101 3.32 0.55 -7.76
CA MET A 101 2.26 0.16 -6.83
C MET A 101 1.62 -1.17 -7.23
N THR A 102 1.56 -2.11 -6.29
CA THR A 102 0.93 -3.43 -6.45
C THR A 102 0.03 -3.72 -5.26
N SER A 103 -1.21 -4.09 -5.53
CA SER A 103 -2.16 -4.60 -4.55
C SER A 103 -2.04 -6.12 -4.44
N TYR A 104 -2.48 -6.68 -3.32
CA TYR A 104 -2.51 -8.13 -3.09
C TYR A 104 -3.94 -8.61 -2.87
N LEU A 105 -4.44 -9.49 -3.72
CA LEU A 105 -5.75 -10.13 -3.61
C LEU A 105 -5.62 -11.44 -2.83
N LEU A 106 -6.13 -11.46 -1.61
CA LEU A 106 -6.09 -12.58 -0.69
C LEU A 106 -7.37 -13.40 -0.85
N ASP A 107 -7.21 -14.64 -1.31
CA ASP A 107 -8.27 -15.65 -1.45
C ASP A 107 -9.54 -15.11 -2.15
N GLU A 108 -9.34 -14.29 -3.19
CA GLU A 108 -10.39 -13.63 -3.98
C GLU A 108 -11.36 -12.75 -3.17
N SER A 109 -11.06 -12.49 -1.89
CA SER A 109 -12.02 -11.94 -0.91
C SER A 109 -11.60 -10.59 -0.33
N LEU A 110 -10.30 -10.36 -0.17
CA LEU A 110 -9.74 -9.10 0.35
C LEU A 110 -8.64 -8.60 -0.57
N LEU A 111 -8.79 -7.39 -1.09
CA LEU A 111 -7.75 -6.68 -1.81
C LEU A 111 -7.03 -5.73 -0.85
N ALA A 112 -5.80 -6.08 -0.48
CA ALA A 112 -4.89 -5.17 0.21
C ALA A 112 -4.36 -4.16 -0.81
N THR A 113 -4.87 -2.93 -0.76
CA THR A 113 -4.66 -1.90 -1.79
C THR A 113 -3.48 -1.00 -1.54
N GLY A 114 -2.75 -1.20 -0.43
CA GLY A 114 -1.68 -0.31 0.01
C GLY A 114 -2.15 1.15 0.04
N ASP A 115 -1.34 2.04 -0.52
CA ASP A 115 -1.68 3.45 -0.77
C ASP A 115 -2.29 3.68 -2.15
N GLY A 116 -3.22 2.84 -2.61
CA GLY A 116 -3.99 3.09 -3.85
C GLY A 116 -5.41 3.59 -3.56
N LEU A 117 -6.14 2.80 -2.77
CA LEU A 117 -7.51 3.04 -2.33
C LEU A 117 -7.61 2.81 -0.83
N PHE A 118 -8.24 3.75 -0.13
CA PHE A 118 -8.55 3.66 1.30
C PHE A 118 -10.08 3.55 1.49
N VAL A 119 -10.53 3.30 2.72
CA VAL A 119 -11.97 3.14 2.99
C VAL A 119 -12.75 4.46 2.88
N GLU A 120 -12.06 5.58 3.01
CA GLU A 120 -12.64 6.92 2.96
C GLU A 120 -12.03 7.81 1.88
N SER A 121 -10.96 7.42 1.21
CA SER A 121 -10.38 8.26 0.15
C SER A 121 -9.58 7.46 -0.85
N VAL A 122 -9.05 8.14 -1.86
CA VAL A 122 -7.99 7.61 -2.72
C VAL A 122 -6.65 8.26 -2.37
N ALA A 123 -5.59 7.71 -2.94
CA ALA A 123 -4.24 8.17 -2.68
C ALA A 123 -3.86 9.46 -3.39
N ARG A 124 -2.86 10.14 -2.82
CA ARG A 124 -2.19 11.29 -3.44
C ARG A 124 -1.24 10.83 -4.58
N PRO A 125 -1.13 11.57 -5.70
CA PRO A 125 -0.29 11.19 -6.83
C PRO A 125 1.06 11.95 -6.92
N ASP A 126 1.42 12.81 -5.96
CA ASP A 126 2.53 13.77 -6.10
C ASP A 126 3.86 13.38 -5.43
N LEU A 127 3.96 12.23 -4.75
CA LEU A 127 5.16 11.91 -3.97
C LEU A 127 6.33 11.38 -4.82
N GLU A 128 6.06 10.67 -5.92
CA GLU A 128 7.12 10.07 -6.75
C GLU A 128 7.78 11.07 -7.71
N GLU A 129 6.98 11.72 -8.56
CA GLU A 129 7.48 12.65 -9.59
C GLU A 129 7.26 14.13 -9.24
N GLY A 130 6.70 14.41 -8.06
CA GLY A 130 6.34 15.78 -7.65
C GLY A 130 5.10 16.31 -8.38
N ASP A 131 4.84 17.61 -8.20
CA ASP A 131 3.66 18.29 -8.75
C ASP A 131 3.59 18.25 -10.28
N GLU A 132 4.73 18.12 -10.97
CA GLU A 132 4.79 18.05 -12.43
C GLU A 132 4.26 16.71 -12.97
N GLY A 133 4.52 15.59 -12.27
CA GLY A 133 4.04 14.26 -12.66
C GLY A 133 2.69 13.87 -12.04
N ALA A 134 2.22 14.61 -11.02
CA ALA A 134 0.97 14.35 -10.32
C ALA A 134 -0.26 14.17 -11.25
N PRO A 135 -0.44 14.93 -12.35
CA PRO A 135 -1.57 14.70 -13.27
C PRO A 135 -1.53 13.35 -14.00
N ASP A 136 -0.34 12.87 -14.38
CA ASP A 136 -0.20 11.59 -15.08
C ASP A 136 -0.36 10.43 -14.08
N ALA A 137 0.18 10.58 -12.87
CA ALA A 137 -0.05 9.66 -11.76
C ALA A 137 -1.54 9.56 -11.36
N ALA A 138 -2.27 10.67 -11.35
CA ALA A 138 -3.72 10.67 -11.11
C ALA A 138 -4.50 9.92 -12.19
N ARG A 139 -4.11 10.02 -13.47
CA ARG A 139 -4.71 9.23 -14.56
C ARG A 139 -4.41 7.75 -14.42
N MET A 140 -3.16 7.39 -14.10
CA MET A 140 -2.81 5.99 -13.83
C MET A 140 -3.61 5.43 -12.65
N LEU A 141 -3.78 6.21 -11.58
CA LEU A 141 -4.62 5.82 -10.44
C LEU A 141 -6.07 5.58 -10.87
N TYR A 142 -6.65 6.49 -11.67
CA TYR A 142 -7.99 6.33 -12.21
C TYR A 142 -8.13 5.03 -13.02
N GLU A 143 -7.22 4.79 -13.96
CA GLU A 143 -7.20 3.57 -14.79
C GLU A 143 -7.09 2.31 -13.91
N SER A 144 -6.17 2.29 -12.94
CA SER A 144 -6.02 1.18 -11.98
C SER A 144 -7.30 0.93 -11.17
N LEU A 145 -7.94 1.98 -10.68
CA LEU A 145 -9.19 1.86 -9.94
C LEU A 145 -10.29 1.29 -10.83
N GLN A 146 -10.52 1.85 -12.02
CA GLN A 146 -11.62 1.43 -12.89
C GLN A 146 -11.42 0.04 -13.49
N GLU A 147 -10.20 -0.30 -13.91
CA GLU A 147 -9.92 -1.52 -14.67
C GLU A 147 -9.49 -2.71 -13.82
N ARG A 148 -8.94 -2.47 -12.63
CA ARG A 148 -8.37 -3.55 -11.78
C ARG A 148 -9.09 -3.71 -10.45
N VAL A 149 -9.46 -2.60 -9.80
CA VAL A 149 -10.07 -2.65 -8.47
C VAL A 149 -11.59 -2.78 -8.59
N LEU A 150 -12.27 -1.78 -9.17
CA LEU A 150 -13.72 -1.70 -9.26
C LEU A 150 -14.36 -2.71 -10.22
N SER A 151 -13.52 -3.45 -10.98
CA SER A 151 -13.92 -4.59 -11.80
C SER A 151 -14.09 -5.90 -11.02
N LEU A 152 -13.57 -5.97 -9.80
CA LEU A 152 -13.76 -7.12 -8.90
C LEU A 152 -15.21 -7.21 -8.41
N PRO A 153 -15.63 -8.36 -7.85
CA PRO A 153 -16.96 -8.49 -7.24
C PRO A 153 -17.24 -7.41 -6.19
N GLU A 154 -18.50 -6.96 -6.10
CA GLU A 154 -18.88 -5.86 -5.19
C GLU A 154 -18.70 -6.24 -3.70
N GLU A 155 -18.71 -7.54 -3.39
CA GLU A 155 -18.46 -8.08 -2.06
C GLU A 155 -16.97 -8.17 -1.67
N THR A 156 -16.04 -8.00 -2.62
CA THR A 156 -14.61 -8.00 -2.30
C THR A 156 -14.31 -6.86 -1.34
N LEU A 157 -13.67 -7.18 -0.22
CA LEU A 157 -13.23 -6.20 0.75
C LEU A 157 -12.00 -5.47 0.23
N VAL A 158 -11.91 -4.17 0.51
CA VAL A 158 -10.72 -3.35 0.30
C VAL A 158 -10.14 -3.01 1.66
N GLY A 159 -8.82 -3.14 1.81
CA GLY A 159 -8.07 -2.67 2.97
C GLY A 159 -6.81 -1.93 2.53
N GLY A 160 -6.75 -0.63 2.78
CA GLY A 160 -5.56 0.18 2.48
C GLY A 160 -4.49 0.07 3.57
N ALA A 161 -3.31 0.62 3.29
CA ALA A 161 -2.19 0.65 4.25
C ALA A 161 -2.28 1.83 5.25
N HIS A 162 -3.06 2.84 4.93
CA HIS A 162 -3.25 4.04 5.74
C HIS A 162 -4.73 4.40 5.90
N PHE A 163 -5.00 5.24 6.89
CA PHE A 163 -6.31 5.84 7.11
C PHE A 163 -6.13 7.22 7.74
N SER A 164 -7.11 8.08 7.57
CA SER A 164 -7.20 9.40 8.18
C SER A 164 -8.10 9.38 9.42
N ASP A 165 -8.10 10.47 10.21
CA ASP A 165 -9.02 10.62 11.35
C ASP A 165 -10.51 10.57 10.96
N ALA A 166 -10.83 10.70 9.67
CA ALA A 166 -12.20 10.59 9.16
C ALA A 166 -12.63 9.15 8.88
N ALA A 167 -11.69 8.19 8.85
CA ALA A 167 -12.01 6.80 8.56
C ALA A 167 -12.84 6.16 9.69
N GLU A 168 -13.93 5.51 9.29
CA GLU A 168 -14.72 4.69 10.20
C GLU A 168 -14.30 3.22 10.07
N THR A 169 -14.25 2.51 11.20
CA THR A 169 -13.94 1.07 11.22
C THR A 169 -15.19 0.24 10.95
N ALA A 170 -15.01 -0.91 10.30
CA ALA A 170 -16.01 -1.97 10.22
C ALA A 170 -16.42 -2.49 11.61
N GLU A 171 -17.48 -3.31 11.69
CA GLU A 171 -18.01 -3.84 12.96
C GLU A 171 -16.98 -4.66 13.76
N ASP A 172 -16.03 -5.29 13.09
CA ASP A 172 -14.95 -6.08 13.69
C ASP A 172 -13.72 -5.23 14.10
N GLY A 173 -13.78 -3.92 13.88
CA GLY A 173 -12.72 -2.96 14.20
C GLY A 173 -11.64 -2.82 13.14
N THR A 174 -11.77 -3.50 11.99
CA THR A 174 -10.86 -3.33 10.85
C THR A 174 -11.19 -2.08 10.05
N TYR A 175 -10.19 -1.54 9.34
CA TYR A 175 -10.40 -0.51 8.33
C TYR A 175 -10.56 -1.17 6.96
N THR A 176 -11.69 -1.85 6.77
CA THR A 176 -12.04 -2.48 5.49
C THR A 176 -13.48 -2.17 5.11
N ALA A 177 -13.77 -2.13 3.82
CA ALA A 177 -15.11 -1.95 3.29
C ALA A 177 -15.30 -2.72 1.96
N PRO A 178 -16.50 -3.23 1.66
CA PRO A 178 -16.78 -3.83 0.35
C PRO A 178 -16.69 -2.80 -0.78
N ILE A 179 -16.21 -3.21 -1.96
CA ILE A 179 -16.15 -2.34 -3.15
C ILE A 179 -17.51 -1.71 -3.48
N GLY A 180 -18.60 -2.46 -3.33
CA GLY A 180 -19.95 -1.95 -3.58
C GLY A 180 -20.35 -0.79 -2.66
N GLU A 181 -19.88 -0.80 -1.41
CA GLU A 181 -20.10 0.26 -0.43
C GLU A 181 -19.25 1.48 -0.77
N LEU A 182 -17.96 1.28 -1.04
CA LEU A 182 -17.05 2.35 -1.46
C LEU A 182 -17.56 3.11 -2.68
N LYS A 183 -18.08 2.40 -3.69
CA LYS A 183 -18.67 3.02 -4.89
C LYS A 183 -19.93 3.82 -4.60
N ALA A 184 -20.68 3.46 -3.56
CA ALA A 184 -21.91 4.16 -3.19
C ALA A 184 -21.62 5.42 -2.36
N ASP A 185 -20.55 5.39 -1.57
CA ASP A 185 -20.25 6.43 -0.58
C ASP A 185 -19.14 7.39 -1.03
N MET A 186 -18.29 6.99 -1.98
CA MET A 186 -17.18 7.79 -2.49
C MET A 186 -17.42 8.20 -3.96
N ASP A 187 -17.98 9.40 -4.16
CA ASP A 187 -18.36 9.93 -5.48
C ASP A 187 -17.19 9.84 -6.49
N ALA A 188 -15.96 10.10 -6.03
CA ALA A 188 -14.74 10.04 -6.84
C ALA A 188 -14.56 8.71 -7.61
N LEU A 189 -15.04 7.58 -7.08
CA LEU A 189 -14.91 6.27 -7.73
C LEU A 189 -15.84 6.10 -8.94
N THR A 190 -16.79 7.02 -9.13
CA THR A 190 -17.79 6.98 -10.21
C THR A 190 -17.73 8.20 -11.13
N MET A 191 -16.81 9.13 -10.87
CA MET A 191 -16.54 10.30 -11.71
C MET A 191 -15.89 9.90 -13.04
N GLU A 192 -16.00 10.77 -14.04
CA GLU A 192 -15.20 10.65 -15.27
C GLU A 192 -13.74 11.04 -14.98
N GLU A 193 -12.80 10.54 -15.80
CA GLU A 193 -11.35 10.69 -15.57
C GLU A 193 -10.93 12.14 -15.34
N GLU A 194 -11.40 13.08 -16.16
CA GLU A 194 -11.00 14.48 -16.02
C GLU A 194 -11.48 15.11 -14.71
N GLU A 195 -12.69 14.75 -14.25
CA GLU A 195 -13.25 15.24 -12.99
C GLU A 195 -12.51 14.63 -11.79
N PHE A 196 -12.20 13.34 -11.86
CA PHE A 196 -11.37 12.67 -10.86
C PHE A 196 -10.00 13.33 -10.74
N VAL A 197 -9.29 13.55 -11.85
CA VAL A 197 -7.95 14.16 -11.83
C VAL A 197 -8.00 15.58 -11.27
N GLU A 198 -8.99 16.39 -11.66
CA GLU A 198 -9.16 17.75 -11.11
C GLU A 198 -9.38 17.71 -9.60
N LEU A 199 -10.25 16.81 -9.12
CA LEU A 199 -10.57 16.65 -7.71
C LEU A 199 -9.33 16.29 -6.89
N ILE A 200 -8.61 15.23 -7.26
CA ILE A 200 -7.45 14.75 -6.51
C ILE A 200 -6.33 15.79 -6.45
N LEU A 201 -6.09 16.52 -7.55
CA LEU A 201 -5.06 17.57 -7.57
C LEU A 201 -5.45 18.82 -6.75
N SER A 202 -6.74 19.03 -6.50
CA SER A 202 -7.23 20.20 -5.77
C SER A 202 -7.07 20.09 -4.25
N ASP A 203 -6.93 18.87 -3.72
CA ASP A 203 -7.01 18.59 -2.28
C ASP A 203 -5.88 17.67 -1.76
N MET A 204 -4.65 17.90 -2.25
CA MET A 204 -3.48 17.14 -1.80
C MET A 204 -2.97 17.64 -0.44
N PRO A 205 -2.73 16.74 0.53
CA PRO A 205 -2.15 17.13 1.81
C PRO A 205 -0.69 17.58 1.65
N PRO A 206 -0.12 18.32 2.63
CA PRO A 206 1.31 18.60 2.66
C PRO A 206 2.13 17.32 2.54
N ARG A 207 3.28 17.37 1.84
CA ARG A 207 4.19 16.21 1.78
C ARG A 207 4.77 15.91 3.17
N PRO A 208 5.03 14.63 3.50
CA PRO A 208 5.75 14.29 4.72
C PRO A 208 7.11 14.98 4.76
N ALA A 209 7.59 15.38 5.93
CA ALA A 209 8.79 16.24 6.03
C ALA A 209 10.07 15.54 5.53
N ASN A 210 10.16 14.21 5.72
CA ASN A 210 11.36 13.43 5.48
C ASN A 210 11.20 12.43 4.31
N TYR A 211 10.20 12.63 3.45
CA TYR A 211 9.81 11.63 2.45
C TYR A 211 10.94 11.26 1.48
N GLU A 212 11.77 12.23 1.06
CA GLU A 212 12.91 11.95 0.17
C GLU A 212 13.97 11.05 0.84
N GLU A 213 14.23 11.25 2.13
CA GLU A 213 15.19 10.44 2.89
C GLU A 213 14.65 9.04 3.17
N ILE A 214 13.34 8.93 3.43
CA ILE A 214 12.63 7.67 3.61
C ILE A 214 12.63 6.87 2.31
N ILE A 215 12.23 7.47 1.19
CA ILE A 215 12.28 6.84 -0.14
C ILE A 215 13.69 6.36 -0.45
N ALA A 216 14.72 7.20 -0.27
CA ALA A 216 16.10 6.80 -0.54
C ALA A 216 16.56 5.63 0.35
N THR A 217 16.09 5.55 1.59
CA THR A 217 16.35 4.43 2.50
C THR A 217 15.63 3.16 2.06
N ASN A 218 14.37 3.27 1.63
CA ASN A 218 13.59 2.15 1.10
C ASN A 218 14.05 1.72 -0.29
N LEU A 219 14.76 2.55 -1.06
CA LEU A 219 15.48 2.10 -2.27
C LEU A 219 16.81 1.40 -1.93
N GLY A 220 17.20 1.38 -0.65
CA GLY A 220 18.49 0.87 -0.17
C GLY A 220 19.69 1.76 -0.53
N GLN A 221 19.43 2.99 -0.99
CA GLN A 221 20.46 3.96 -1.36
C GLN A 221 21.09 4.61 -0.13
N ASN A 222 20.36 4.63 0.98
CA ASN A 222 20.83 5.05 2.29
C ASN A 222 20.77 3.89 3.29
N ALA A 223 21.71 3.89 4.24
CA ALA A 223 21.67 3.03 5.41
C ALA A 223 21.45 3.92 6.64
N VAL A 224 20.47 3.56 7.45
CA VAL A 224 20.12 4.25 8.69
C VAL A 224 20.05 3.23 9.82
N ASP A 225 20.52 3.61 11.02
CA ASP A 225 20.31 2.81 12.22
C ASP A 225 18.88 2.97 12.76
N ASP A 226 18.54 2.25 13.84
CA ASP A 226 17.18 2.26 14.38
C ASP A 226 16.79 3.60 15.02
N GLU A 227 17.76 4.36 15.56
CA GLU A 227 17.52 5.70 16.12
C GLU A 227 17.25 6.71 15.00
N GLU A 228 18.02 6.63 13.93
CA GLU A 228 17.81 7.43 12.71
C GLU A 228 16.48 7.09 12.03
N ALA A 229 16.16 5.80 11.85
CA ALA A 229 14.88 5.36 11.28
C ALA A 229 13.69 5.91 12.08
N PHE A 230 13.72 5.74 13.41
CA PHE A 230 12.69 6.29 14.29
C PHE A 230 12.57 7.81 14.14
N THR A 231 13.68 8.53 14.01
CA THR A 231 13.66 9.99 13.84
C THR A 231 13.07 10.42 12.50
N LEU A 232 13.35 9.68 11.42
CA LEU A 232 12.79 9.96 10.10
C LEU A 232 11.27 9.81 10.08
N GLU A 233 10.75 8.85 10.84
CA GLU A 233 9.32 8.54 10.96
C GLU A 233 8.57 9.50 11.90
N LEU A 234 9.27 10.36 12.65
CA LEU A 234 8.64 11.38 13.49
C LEU A 234 8.16 12.58 12.64
N GLY A 235 7.05 12.42 11.92
CA GLY A 235 6.38 13.46 11.14
C GLY A 235 4.88 13.17 10.93
N PRO A 236 4.06 14.16 10.49
CA PRO A 236 2.71 13.90 10.02
C PRO A 236 2.79 13.13 8.69
N ASN A 237 2.69 11.82 8.78
CA ASN A 237 2.81 10.86 7.70
C ASN A 237 1.42 10.56 7.11
N ASN A 238 0.87 11.51 6.36
CA ASN A 238 -0.47 11.38 5.78
C ASN A 238 -0.39 11.11 4.27
N CYS A 239 -0.74 9.89 3.86
CA CYS A 239 -0.82 9.47 2.45
C CYS A 239 -2.23 9.62 1.82
N ALA A 240 -3.27 9.79 2.64
CA ALA A 240 -4.66 9.99 2.22
C ALA A 240 -5.00 11.45 1.84
N ALA A 241 -5.76 11.66 0.75
CA ALA A 241 -6.36 12.96 0.41
C ALA A 241 -7.51 13.32 1.37
N SER A 242 -7.75 14.62 1.62
CA SER A 242 -8.78 15.03 2.59
C SER A 242 -10.23 14.90 2.09
N GLN A 243 -11.15 14.74 3.03
CA GLN A 243 -12.58 14.48 2.80
C GLN A 243 -13.41 15.70 2.40
N GLU A 244 -12.96 16.93 2.71
CA GLU A 244 -13.74 18.16 2.48
C GLU A 244 -14.02 18.42 0.99
N SER A 245 -13.32 17.71 0.09
CA SER A 245 -13.50 17.74 -1.36
C SER A 245 -14.23 16.51 -1.94
N LEU A 246 -14.21 15.35 -1.24
CA LEU A 246 -14.64 14.05 -1.78
C LEU A 246 -16.12 13.74 -1.55
N ALA A 247 -16.76 14.36 -0.56
CA ALA A 247 -18.19 14.27 -0.32
C ALA A 247 -18.89 15.49 -0.92
N GLY A 248 -19.71 15.31 -1.95
CA GLY A 248 -20.58 16.37 -2.45
C GLY A 248 -21.56 16.87 -1.37
N ASP A 249 -21.79 18.20 -1.31
CA ASP A 249 -22.80 18.87 -0.46
C ASP A 249 -24.20 18.21 -0.47
#